data_AF-A0A7Y9Z9J3-F1
#
_entry.id   AF-A0A7Y9Z9J3-F1
#
_cell.length_a   1.000
_cell.length_b   1.000
_cell.length_c   1.000
_cell.angle_alpha   90.00
_cell.angle_beta   90.00
_cell.angle_gamma   90.00
#
_symmetry.space_group_name_H-M   'P 1'
#
loop_
_entity.id
_entity.type
_entity.pdbx_description
1 polymer ?
#
loop_
_entity_poly.entity_id
_entity_poly.type
_entity_poly.pdbx_seq_one_letter_code
_entity_poly.pdbx_strand_id
1 'polypeptide(L)'
;MGFFGTIVSSLAEGFWMFYDTVWALVLGFALSGAVQAFVSKREMQRVLGDHRPKTVVRSSFFGMVSSSCSYAASALAKSLFVRGADFTSSMVFMFASTNLVIELGAVLWLLIGWQFAVAEFVGGSIMIAMLAVVLPRVIDVAELDAARDRLRTRSASRSEHDEHADVQDAPAPLPWRQRIRSRAGWSDASGYTISDVTMLRKELVIGFVVAGFASVAVPTSVWRALFLTGHGIFSALENVIVGPVLAFISFVCSVGNVPLAAALWKGGISFGGVIAFVFADLLALPLVLIYRKFYGTRLAIRLSLVFWATMSLAGLITEGIFTLLGLVPGTLTGGIATVHFGLNYTTILDVIAVIAFGCLYYLYKNASKFGGGGGYAKDPVCGMQVRTADAPAHSTHQGHDFYFCSDKCHDAFEAEPAKYTGGQSAHDTSEMTGHAETGPEASATVRDPVCGMNIDPHTAAGHATHDDVDYWFCSDGCHQDFVADPARYLSSKKAGSA
;
A
#
# COMPACT_ATOMS: atom_id res chain seq x y z
N MET A 1 4.97 -40.00 0.38
CA MET A 1 4.29 -39.44 -0.81
C MET A 1 5.29 -39.37 -1.96
N GLY A 2 4.87 -39.64 -3.20
CA GLY A 2 5.74 -39.39 -4.36
C GLY A 2 6.03 -37.89 -4.51
N PHE A 3 7.08 -37.53 -5.25
CA PHE A 3 7.45 -36.14 -5.53
C PHE A 3 6.27 -35.31 -6.06
N PHE A 4 5.52 -35.88 -7.02
CA PHE A 4 4.33 -35.24 -7.59
C PHE A 4 3.20 -35.04 -6.56
N GLY A 5 2.97 -36.04 -5.69
CA GLY A 5 1.99 -35.90 -4.61
C GLY A 5 2.34 -34.79 -3.63
N THR A 6 3.63 -34.62 -3.33
CA THR A 6 4.10 -33.56 -2.43
C THR A 6 3.87 -32.17 -3.03
N ILE A 7 4.13 -31.99 -4.33
CA ILE A 7 3.86 -30.71 -5.01
C ILE A 7 2.36 -30.38 -4.99
N VAL A 8 1.51 -31.33 -5.39
CA VAL A 8 0.06 -31.11 -5.43
C VAL A 8 -0.50 -30.80 -4.05
N SER A 9 -0.10 -31.56 -3.02
CA SER A 9 -0.52 -31.30 -1.64
C SER A 9 -0.01 -29.96 -1.11
N SER A 10 1.22 -29.56 -1.45
CA SER A 10 1.77 -28.25 -1.05
C SER A 10 1.02 -27.08 -1.67
N LEU A 11 0.72 -27.16 -2.97
CA LEU A 11 -0.06 -26.13 -3.67
C LEU A 11 -1.51 -26.09 -3.17
N ALA A 12 -2.11 -27.24 -2.90
CA ALA A 12 -3.45 -27.32 -2.31
C ALA A 12 -3.49 -26.69 -0.92
N GLU A 13 -2.50 -26.98 -0.07
CA GLU A 13 -2.38 -26.36 1.27
C GLU A 13 -2.27 -24.84 1.16
N GLY A 14 -1.39 -24.33 0.28
CA GLY A 14 -1.26 -22.89 0.04
C GLY A 14 -2.57 -22.25 -0.45
N PHE A 15 -3.33 -22.94 -1.31
CA PHE A 15 -4.65 -22.49 -1.76
C PHE A 15 -5.66 -22.43 -0.61
N TRP A 16 -5.70 -23.43 0.27
CA TRP A 16 -6.60 -23.42 1.42
C TRP A 16 -6.27 -22.31 2.41
N MET A 17 -4.98 -22.06 2.66
CA MET A 17 -4.55 -20.90 3.46
C MET A 17 -4.97 -19.57 2.83
N PHE A 18 -4.88 -19.46 1.50
CA PHE A 18 -5.37 -18.28 0.79
C PHE A 18 -6.89 -18.15 0.93
N TYR A 19 -7.64 -19.22 0.69
CA TYR A 19 -9.09 -19.29 0.85
C TYR A 19 -9.53 -18.79 2.23
N ASP A 20 -8.93 -19.33 3.30
CA ASP A 20 -9.25 -18.96 4.68
C ASP A 20 -8.98 -17.48 5.03
N THR A 21 -8.20 -16.78 4.19
CA THR A 21 -7.78 -15.40 4.41
C THR A 21 -8.35 -14.41 3.41
N VAL A 22 -9.08 -14.84 2.37
CA VAL A 22 -9.57 -13.95 1.29
C VAL A 22 -10.39 -12.79 1.86
N TRP A 23 -11.41 -13.06 2.67
CA TRP A 23 -12.24 -11.99 3.20
C TRP A 23 -11.46 -10.99 4.07
N ALA A 24 -10.50 -11.48 4.86
CA ALA A 24 -9.67 -10.64 5.72
C ALA A 24 -8.72 -9.77 4.89
N LEU A 25 -8.13 -10.32 3.82
CA LEU A 25 -7.30 -9.57 2.87
C LEU A 25 -8.11 -8.47 2.18
N VAL A 26 -9.31 -8.79 1.68
CA VAL A 26 -10.18 -7.79 1.03
C VAL A 26 -10.58 -6.70 2.01
N LEU A 27 -11.02 -7.07 3.21
CA LEU A 27 -11.39 -6.11 4.25
C LEU A 27 -10.20 -5.19 4.56
N GLY A 28 -9.00 -5.76 4.64
CA GLY A 28 -7.80 -5.01 4.91
C GLY A 28 -7.42 -4.03 3.81
N PHE A 29 -7.31 -4.49 2.57
CA PHE A 29 -7.03 -3.59 1.45
C PHE A 29 -8.10 -2.49 1.31
N ALA A 30 -9.37 -2.80 1.57
CA ALA A 30 -10.45 -1.81 1.57
C ALA A 30 -10.30 -0.78 2.71
N LEU A 31 -9.92 -1.22 3.91
CA LEU A 31 -9.68 -0.33 5.05
C LEU A 31 -8.45 0.58 4.81
N SER A 32 -7.34 0.01 4.34
CA SER A 32 -6.15 0.75 3.89
C SER A 32 -6.54 1.82 2.86
N GLY A 33 -7.26 1.45 1.80
CA GLY A 33 -7.66 2.39 0.76
C GLY A 33 -8.60 3.50 1.27
N ALA A 34 -9.54 3.16 2.16
CA ALA A 34 -10.39 4.15 2.82
C ALA A 34 -9.58 5.14 3.66
N VAL A 35 -8.64 4.65 4.45
CA VAL A 35 -7.79 5.51 5.29
C VAL A 35 -6.93 6.42 4.42
N GLN A 36 -6.29 5.89 3.38
CA GLN A 36 -5.45 6.67 2.47
C GLN A 36 -6.24 7.77 1.72
N ALA A 37 -7.51 7.53 1.40
CA ALA A 37 -8.37 8.53 0.75
C ALA A 37 -8.95 9.57 1.72
N PHE A 38 -9.29 9.17 2.95
CA PHE A 38 -10.03 10.00 3.89
C PHE A 38 -9.17 10.71 4.93
N VAL A 39 -7.97 10.22 5.24
CA VAL A 39 -7.05 10.82 6.21
C VAL A 39 -6.00 11.67 5.50
N SER A 40 -5.93 12.96 5.83
CA SER A 40 -4.98 13.86 5.16
C SER A 40 -3.54 13.69 5.70
N LYS A 41 -2.56 13.58 4.80
CA LYS A 41 -1.13 13.52 5.15
C LYS A 41 -0.65 14.76 5.93
N ARG A 42 -1.31 15.92 5.72
CA ARG A 42 -1.00 17.19 6.42
C ARG A 42 -1.43 17.18 7.89
N GLU A 43 -2.51 16.48 8.25
CA GLU A 43 -2.93 16.34 9.66
C GLU A 43 -1.99 15.45 10.46
N MET A 44 -1.50 14.35 9.89
CA MET A 44 -0.48 13.50 10.53
C MET A 44 0.82 14.29 10.79
N GLN A 45 1.26 15.12 9.84
CA GLN A 45 2.50 15.89 9.93
C GLN A 45 2.52 16.93 11.05
N ARG A 46 1.38 17.56 11.37
CA ARG A 46 1.31 18.59 12.44
C ARG A 46 1.47 18.04 13.85
N VAL A 47 1.39 16.71 14.02
CA VAL A 47 1.22 16.08 15.34
C VAL A 47 2.48 15.32 15.80
N LEU A 48 3.52 15.24 14.96
CA LEU A 48 4.71 14.38 15.15
C LEU A 48 6.00 15.15 15.50
N GLY A 49 5.87 16.30 16.16
CA GLY A 49 6.99 17.23 16.41
C GLY A 49 7.93 16.88 17.58
N ASP A 50 7.58 15.91 18.43
CA ASP A 50 8.41 15.44 19.55
C ASP A 50 8.22 13.93 19.77
N HIS A 51 8.99 13.33 20.69
CA HIS A 51 8.84 11.92 21.13
C HIS A 51 8.32 11.79 22.57
N ARG A 52 7.53 12.75 23.05
CA ARG A 52 6.90 12.64 24.37
C ARG A 52 5.85 11.54 24.38
N PRO A 53 5.47 10.97 25.54
CA PRO A 53 4.49 9.88 25.60
C PRO A 53 3.18 10.16 24.87
N LYS A 54 2.67 11.40 24.93
CA LYS A 54 1.46 11.81 24.20
C LYS A 54 1.62 11.72 22.68
N THR A 55 2.80 12.08 22.18
CA THR A 55 3.10 12.04 20.75
C THR A 55 3.35 10.62 20.29
N VAL A 56 4.03 9.78 21.09
CA VAL A 56 4.17 8.34 20.83
C VAL A 56 2.79 7.70 20.67
N VAL A 57 1.86 7.91 21.61
CA VAL A 57 0.49 7.37 21.52
C VAL A 57 -0.23 7.85 20.25
N ARG A 58 -0.12 9.13 19.90
CA ARG A 58 -0.73 9.67 18.68
C ARG A 58 -0.09 9.09 17.42
N SER A 59 1.23 8.95 17.40
CA SER A 59 2.00 8.33 16.30
C SER A 59 1.56 6.89 16.10
N SER A 60 1.40 6.13 17.18
CA SER A 60 0.91 4.76 17.15
C SER A 60 -0.52 4.66 16.65
N PHE A 61 -1.40 5.56 17.10
CA PHE A 61 -2.78 5.59 16.63
C PHE A 61 -2.86 5.89 15.12
N PHE A 62 -2.15 6.92 14.66
CA PHE A 62 -2.11 7.25 13.22
C PHE A 62 -1.46 6.14 12.40
N GLY A 63 -0.41 5.49 12.92
CA GLY A 63 0.21 4.33 12.28
C GLY A 63 -0.79 3.19 12.16
N MET A 64 -1.37 2.72 13.26
CA MET A 64 -2.39 1.67 13.31
C MET A 64 -3.53 1.92 12.32
N VAL A 65 -4.03 3.16 12.26
CA VAL A 65 -5.10 3.53 11.32
C VAL A 65 -4.59 3.53 9.88
N SER A 66 -3.37 4.01 9.62
CA SER A 66 -2.78 4.12 8.28
C SER A 66 -2.62 2.79 7.54
N SER A 67 -2.62 1.64 8.24
CA SER A 67 -2.60 0.28 7.68
C SER A 67 -1.73 0.16 6.43
N SER A 68 -0.45 0.52 6.54
CA SER A 68 0.43 0.58 5.37
C SER A 68 1.35 -0.64 5.35
N CYS A 69 1.59 -1.20 4.16
CA CYS A 69 2.60 -2.24 4.02
C CYS A 69 3.99 -1.73 4.46
N SER A 70 4.90 -2.62 4.83
CA SER A 70 6.21 -2.27 5.39
C SER A 70 7.03 -1.33 4.48
N TYR A 71 6.90 -1.47 3.15
CA TYR A 71 7.50 -0.55 2.18
C TYR A 71 6.87 0.85 2.19
N ALA A 72 5.54 0.93 2.14
CA ALA A 72 4.83 2.22 2.18
C ALA A 72 5.04 2.92 3.53
N ALA A 73 4.98 2.17 4.63
CA ALA A 73 5.25 2.66 5.98
C ALA A 73 6.67 3.25 6.10
N SER A 74 7.69 2.57 5.58
CA SER A 74 9.07 3.08 5.61
C SER A 74 9.29 4.32 4.75
N ALA A 75 8.64 4.41 3.58
CA ALA A 75 8.68 5.61 2.74
C ALA A 75 7.97 6.81 3.41
N LEU A 76 6.82 6.58 4.03
CA LEU A 76 6.09 7.61 4.80
C LEU A 76 6.90 8.06 6.02
N ALA A 77 7.50 7.14 6.77
CA ALA A 77 8.34 7.45 7.92
C ALA A 77 9.55 8.31 7.53
N LYS A 78 10.21 7.98 6.41
CA LYS A 78 11.27 8.83 5.84
C LYS A 78 10.74 10.23 5.50
N SER A 79 9.61 10.32 4.80
CA SER A 79 9.01 11.60 4.39
C SER A 79 8.68 12.49 5.60
N LEU A 80 8.10 11.90 6.65
CA LEU A 80 7.84 12.57 7.93
C LEU A 80 9.14 13.10 8.55
N PHE A 81 10.18 12.27 8.63
CA PHE A 81 11.48 12.66 9.19
C PHE A 81 12.17 13.79 8.42
N VAL A 82 12.13 13.77 7.09
CA VAL A 82 12.71 14.82 6.22
C VAL A 82 11.98 16.16 6.41
N ARG A 83 10.65 16.10 6.54
CA ARG A 83 9.78 17.26 6.80
C ARG A 83 9.86 17.79 8.24
N GLY A 84 10.77 17.26 9.06
CA GLY A 84 11.07 17.77 10.38
C GLY A 84 10.33 17.09 11.54
N ALA A 85 9.62 15.98 11.29
CA ALA A 85 9.12 15.16 12.37
C ALA A 85 10.29 14.55 13.17
N ASP A 86 10.03 14.27 14.44
CA ASP A 86 10.98 13.55 15.29
C ASP A 86 11.23 12.14 14.71
N PHE A 87 12.50 11.72 14.71
CA PHE A 87 12.90 10.44 14.14
C PHE A 87 12.23 9.26 14.85
N THR A 88 12.16 9.30 16.18
CA THR A 88 11.56 8.25 17.00
C THR A 88 10.06 8.18 16.76
N SER A 89 9.37 9.31 16.72
CA SER A 89 7.94 9.34 16.39
C SER A 89 7.65 8.84 14.98
N SER A 90 8.54 9.11 14.02
CA SER A 90 8.45 8.57 12.66
C SER A 90 8.64 7.05 12.62
N MET A 91 9.57 6.50 13.41
CA MET A 91 9.76 5.05 13.51
C MET A 91 8.60 4.38 14.29
N VAL A 92 8.08 5.00 15.34
CA VAL A 92 6.88 4.52 16.06
C VAL A 92 5.68 4.48 15.13
N PHE A 93 5.47 5.51 14.31
CA PHE A 93 4.43 5.51 13.28
C PHE A 93 4.63 4.34 12.30
N MET A 94 5.86 4.12 11.82
CA MET A 94 6.19 3.00 10.93
C MET A 94 5.84 1.66 11.54
N PHE A 95 6.25 1.42 12.79
CA PHE A 95 5.99 0.17 13.51
C PHE A 95 4.51 -0.07 13.75
N ALA A 96 3.78 0.95 14.20
CA ALA A 96 2.35 0.81 14.43
C ALA A 96 1.57 0.59 13.13
N SER A 97 2.04 1.15 12.02
CA SER A 97 1.44 0.98 10.69
C SER A 97 1.59 -0.41 10.10
N THR A 98 2.49 -1.25 10.66
CA THR A 98 2.67 -2.64 10.20
C THR A 98 2.28 -3.68 11.24
N ASN A 99 2.52 -3.42 12.54
CA ASN A 99 2.41 -4.39 13.64
C ASN A 99 1.29 -4.09 14.65
N LEU A 100 0.53 -3.00 14.48
CA LEU A 100 -0.68 -2.76 15.28
C LEU A 100 -1.95 -2.73 14.43
N VAL A 101 -1.84 -3.18 13.18
CA VAL A 101 -2.93 -3.14 12.21
C VAL A 101 -4.00 -4.18 12.57
N ILE A 102 -5.25 -3.76 12.52
CA ILE A 102 -6.41 -4.62 12.82
C ILE A 102 -6.48 -5.82 11.87
N GLU A 103 -6.09 -5.62 10.62
CA GLU A 103 -6.04 -6.63 9.56
C GLU A 103 -5.11 -7.79 9.92
N LEU A 104 -3.90 -7.48 10.40
CA LEU A 104 -2.94 -8.49 10.83
C LEU A 104 -3.50 -9.29 12.02
N GLY A 105 -4.10 -8.60 12.99
CA GLY A 105 -4.77 -9.23 14.12
C GLY A 105 -5.91 -10.17 13.70
N ALA A 106 -6.71 -9.78 12.71
CA ALA A 106 -7.77 -10.63 12.16
C ALA A 106 -7.21 -11.89 11.47
N VAL A 107 -6.15 -11.76 10.67
CA VAL A 107 -5.50 -12.90 10.01
C VAL A 107 -4.89 -13.87 11.03
N LEU A 108 -4.23 -13.35 12.07
CA LEU A 108 -3.68 -14.15 13.18
C LEU A 108 -4.79 -14.91 13.93
N TRP A 109 -5.91 -14.24 14.22
CA TRP A 109 -7.06 -14.86 14.87
C TRP A 109 -7.51 -16.10 14.10
N LEU A 110 -7.67 -15.97 12.78
CA LEU A 110 -8.20 -17.04 11.92
C LEU A 110 -7.23 -18.20 11.76
N LEU A 111 -5.95 -17.91 11.48
CA LEU A 111 -4.99 -18.95 11.12
C LEU A 111 -4.41 -19.70 12.31
N ILE A 112 -4.16 -19.01 13.43
CA ILE A 112 -3.45 -19.58 14.59
C ILE A 112 -4.14 -19.34 15.93
N GLY A 113 -5.25 -18.59 15.95
CA GLY A 113 -6.13 -18.42 17.10
C GLY A 113 -6.12 -17.00 17.69
N TRP A 114 -7.18 -16.69 18.42
CA TRP A 114 -7.39 -15.36 19.02
C TRP A 114 -6.28 -14.97 20.00
N GLN A 115 -5.60 -15.95 20.62
CA GLN A 115 -4.50 -15.69 21.56
C GLN A 115 -3.33 -14.97 20.86
N PHE A 116 -3.00 -15.38 19.63
CA PHE A 116 -1.96 -14.72 18.85
C PHE A 116 -2.40 -13.33 18.39
N ALA A 117 -3.69 -13.15 18.05
CA ALA A 117 -4.23 -11.84 17.73
C ALA A 117 -4.12 -10.86 18.91
N VAL A 118 -4.47 -11.29 20.13
CA VAL A 118 -4.31 -10.45 21.32
C VAL A 118 -2.83 -10.23 21.65
N ALA A 119 -2.00 -11.26 21.51
CA ALA A 119 -0.56 -11.15 21.74
C ALA A 119 0.12 -10.17 20.77
N GLU A 120 -0.36 -10.07 19.52
CA GLU A 120 0.09 -9.06 18.55
C GLU A 120 -0.12 -7.65 19.10
N PHE A 121 -1.33 -7.32 19.57
CA PHE A 121 -1.62 -5.98 20.10
C PHE A 121 -0.85 -5.69 21.40
N VAL A 122 -0.73 -6.68 22.28
CA VAL A 122 0.02 -6.55 23.55
C VAL A 122 1.52 -6.37 23.26
N GLY A 123 2.10 -7.27 22.48
CA GLY A 123 3.51 -7.25 22.12
C GLY A 123 3.88 -6.05 21.25
N GLY A 124 3.02 -5.66 20.30
CA GLY A 124 3.20 -4.46 19.48
C GLY A 124 3.21 -3.19 20.34
N SER A 125 2.35 -3.12 21.35
CA SER A 125 2.33 -2.00 22.31
C SER A 125 3.60 -1.96 23.17
N ILE A 126 4.07 -3.11 23.65
CA ILE A 126 5.33 -3.25 24.40
C ILE A 126 6.51 -2.83 23.52
N MET A 127 6.56 -3.32 22.29
CA MET A 127 7.58 -3.02 21.30
C MET A 127 7.66 -1.51 21.03
N ILE A 128 6.52 -0.83 20.84
CA ILE A 128 6.46 0.62 20.67
C ILE A 128 6.97 1.36 21.90
N ALA A 129 6.57 0.95 23.10
CA ALA A 129 7.03 1.58 24.34
C ALA A 129 8.55 1.43 24.51
N MET A 130 9.08 0.26 24.20
CA MET A 130 10.53 0.00 24.22
C MET A 130 11.26 0.81 23.15
N LEU A 131 10.75 0.87 21.92
CA LEU A 131 11.34 1.64 20.83
C LEU A 131 11.43 3.12 21.20
N ALA A 132 10.36 3.69 21.78
CA ALA A 132 10.32 5.07 22.24
C ALA A 132 11.39 5.39 23.32
N VAL A 133 11.83 4.38 24.08
CA VAL A 133 12.87 4.51 25.12
C VAL A 133 14.26 4.25 24.56
N VAL A 134 14.44 3.21 23.75
CA VAL A 134 15.76 2.75 23.28
C VAL A 134 16.29 3.65 22.16
N LEU A 135 15.44 4.05 21.22
CA LEU A 135 15.88 4.72 20.00
C LEU A 135 16.56 6.07 20.26
N PRO A 136 16.03 6.96 21.13
CA PRO A 136 16.72 8.22 21.47
C PRO A 136 18.03 8.04 22.23
N ARG A 137 18.28 6.84 22.80
CA ARG A 137 19.50 6.54 23.58
C ARG A 137 20.59 5.90 22.74
N VAL A 138 20.22 5.16 21.70
CA VAL A 138 21.15 4.41 20.85
C VAL A 138 21.55 5.19 19.61
N ILE A 139 20.72 6.13 19.16
CA ILE A 139 20.95 6.87 17.93
C ILE A 139 21.38 8.30 18.25
N ASP A 140 22.59 8.65 17.83
CA ASP A 140 23.17 9.97 18.03
C ASP A 140 22.45 11.05 17.20
N VAL A 141 22.17 12.19 17.83
CA VAL A 141 21.49 13.33 17.18
C VAL A 141 22.29 13.84 15.97
N ALA A 142 23.63 13.85 16.06
CA ALA A 142 24.50 14.28 14.96
C ALA A 142 24.40 13.36 13.73
N GLU A 143 24.20 12.04 13.92
CA GLU A 143 23.98 11.12 12.81
C GLU A 143 22.62 11.34 12.14
N LEU A 144 21.59 11.67 12.94
CA LEU A 144 20.26 12.00 12.46
C LEU A 144 20.25 13.30 11.66
N ASP A 145 20.88 14.36 12.15
CA ASP A 145 20.94 15.64 11.44
C ASP A 145 21.71 15.50 10.12
N ALA A 146 22.85 14.79 10.14
CA ALA A 146 23.59 14.51 8.90
C ALA A 146 22.76 13.65 7.92
N ALA A 147 21.95 12.70 8.41
CA ALA A 147 21.04 11.93 7.56
C ALA A 147 19.90 12.80 7.00
N ARG A 148 19.33 13.68 7.81
CA ARG A 148 18.29 14.62 7.41
C ARG A 148 18.81 15.58 6.34
N ASP A 149 19.99 16.14 6.52
CA ASP A 149 20.60 17.07 5.57
C ASP A 149 20.90 16.39 4.23
N ARG A 150 21.44 15.15 4.23
CA ARG A 150 21.63 14.35 3.00
C ARG A 150 20.32 14.07 2.27
N LEU A 151 19.25 13.79 3.02
CA LEU A 151 17.95 13.52 2.42
C LEU A 151 17.30 14.80 1.88
N ARG A 152 17.47 15.93 2.58
CA ARG A 152 17.00 17.25 2.12
C ARG A 152 17.75 17.74 0.90
N THR A 153 19.08 17.63 0.86
CA THR A 153 19.87 18.00 -0.33
C THR A 153 19.53 17.12 -1.51
N ARG A 154 19.32 15.81 -1.32
CA ARG A 154 18.84 14.92 -2.38
C ARG A 154 17.43 15.27 -2.88
N SER A 155 16.55 15.74 -2.00
CA SER A 155 15.22 16.23 -2.39
C SER A 155 15.29 17.61 -3.07
N ALA A 156 16.16 18.50 -2.60
CA ALA A 156 16.34 19.85 -3.14
C ALA A 156 17.03 19.84 -4.50
N SER A 157 18.10 19.06 -4.67
CA SER A 157 18.76 18.85 -5.97
C SER A 157 17.87 18.15 -7.00
N ARG A 158 16.76 17.52 -6.54
CA ARG A 158 15.71 16.99 -7.41
C ARG A 158 14.67 18.05 -7.78
N SER A 159 14.43 19.03 -6.92
CA SER A 159 13.59 20.20 -7.23
C SER A 159 14.33 21.28 -8.04
N GLU A 160 15.66 21.33 -8.03
CA GLU A 160 16.45 22.31 -8.80
C GLU A 160 16.44 22.08 -10.33
N HIS A 161 15.91 20.95 -10.81
CA HIS A 161 15.63 20.75 -12.24
C HIS A 161 14.21 21.17 -12.66
N ASP A 162 13.34 21.56 -11.71
CA ASP A 162 11.90 21.78 -11.93
C ASP A 162 11.40 23.11 -11.33
N GLU A 163 12.19 24.20 -11.43
CA GLU A 163 11.82 25.51 -10.87
C GLU A 163 10.75 26.31 -11.67
N HIS A 164 9.92 25.64 -12.49
CA HIS A 164 8.84 26.27 -13.25
C HIS A 164 7.51 25.50 -13.22
N ALA A 165 7.13 24.93 -12.08
CA ALA A 165 5.73 24.55 -11.85
C ALA A 165 5.14 25.39 -10.71
N ASP A 166 4.59 26.54 -11.10
CA ASP A 166 3.76 27.39 -10.25
C ASP A 166 2.49 26.57 -9.89
N VAL A 167 2.50 25.90 -8.73
CA VAL A 167 1.35 25.12 -8.24
C VAL A 167 0.27 26.10 -7.80
N GLN A 168 -0.53 26.55 -8.77
CA GLN A 168 -1.73 27.32 -8.53
C GLN A 168 -2.78 26.46 -7.82
N ASP A 169 -3.12 26.88 -6.61
CA ASP A 169 -4.34 26.61 -5.84
C ASP A 169 -5.22 25.44 -6.31
N ALA A 170 -4.78 24.21 -6.05
CA ALA A 170 -5.72 23.09 -5.96
C ALA A 170 -6.68 23.37 -4.79
N PRO A 171 -8.02 23.32 -4.99
CA PRO A 171 -8.99 23.59 -3.95
C PRO A 171 -8.68 22.78 -2.70
N ALA A 172 -8.74 23.44 -1.54
CA ALA A 172 -8.50 22.78 -0.26
C ALA A 172 -9.34 21.49 -0.18
N PRO A 173 -8.73 20.34 0.16
CA PRO A 173 -9.43 19.08 0.39
C PRO A 173 -10.75 19.27 1.13
N LEU A 174 -11.86 18.78 0.56
CA LEU A 174 -13.13 18.70 1.28
C LEU A 174 -12.88 18.03 2.65
N PRO A 175 -13.50 18.50 3.75
CA PRO A 175 -13.39 17.89 5.07
C PRO A 175 -13.67 16.38 5.03
N TRP A 176 -12.96 15.60 5.84
CA TRP A 176 -13.05 14.12 5.86
C TRP A 176 -14.49 13.59 5.94
N ARG A 177 -15.37 14.28 6.70
CA ARG A 177 -16.80 13.94 6.84
C ARG A 177 -17.60 14.06 5.55
N GLN A 178 -17.26 15.03 4.69
CA GLN A 178 -17.89 15.20 3.38
C GLN A 178 -17.33 14.21 2.38
N ARG A 179 -16.04 13.87 2.45
CA ARG A 179 -15.41 12.86 1.59
C ARG A 179 -16.01 11.47 1.79
N ILE A 180 -16.18 11.02 3.04
CA ILE A 180 -16.81 9.72 3.36
C ILE A 180 -18.26 9.65 2.86
N ARG A 181 -18.96 10.78 2.74
CA ARG A 181 -20.33 10.81 2.20
C ARG A 181 -20.39 10.96 0.68
N SER A 182 -19.27 11.26 0.03
CA SER A 182 -19.20 11.51 -1.41
C SER A 182 -18.87 10.23 -2.20
N ARG A 183 -19.48 10.07 -3.38
CA ARG A 183 -19.15 8.96 -4.29
C ARG A 183 -17.72 9.09 -4.85
N ALA A 184 -17.26 10.32 -5.07
CA ALA A 184 -15.89 10.62 -5.48
C ALA A 184 -14.87 10.09 -4.45
N GLY A 185 -15.07 10.36 -3.16
CA GLY A 185 -14.16 9.89 -2.11
C GLY A 185 -14.07 8.36 -2.01
N TRP A 186 -15.19 7.64 -2.19
CA TRP A 186 -15.17 6.16 -2.23
C TRP A 186 -14.54 5.61 -3.51
N SER A 187 -14.64 6.34 -4.63
CA SER A 187 -13.94 5.98 -5.86
C SER A 187 -12.43 6.18 -5.71
N ASP A 188 -11.98 7.27 -5.10
CA ASP A 188 -10.57 7.49 -4.75
C ASP A 188 -10.05 6.40 -3.81
N ALA A 189 -10.83 6.06 -2.77
CA ALA A 189 -10.52 4.97 -1.84
C ALA A 189 -10.39 3.61 -2.53
N SER A 190 -11.30 3.31 -3.47
CA SER A 190 -11.20 2.09 -4.28
C SER A 190 -9.97 2.09 -5.17
N GLY A 191 -9.55 3.25 -5.67
CA GLY A 191 -8.33 3.39 -6.46
C GLY A 191 -7.07 3.02 -5.67
N TYR A 192 -6.96 3.51 -4.43
CA TYR A 192 -5.92 3.06 -3.49
C TYR A 192 -5.99 1.57 -3.17
N THR A 193 -7.19 1.04 -2.92
CA THR A 193 -7.40 -0.38 -2.65
C THR A 193 -6.88 -1.26 -3.79
N ILE A 194 -7.27 -0.95 -5.03
CA ILE A 194 -6.86 -1.71 -6.22
C ILE A 194 -5.36 -1.56 -6.51
N SER A 195 -4.80 -0.38 -6.24
CA SER A 195 -3.36 -0.13 -6.29
C SER A 195 -2.59 -1.04 -5.32
N ASP A 196 -3.00 -1.11 -4.05
CA ASP A 196 -2.34 -1.94 -3.03
C ASP A 196 -2.38 -3.44 -3.40
N VAL A 197 -3.53 -3.91 -3.88
CA VAL A 197 -3.71 -5.30 -4.35
C VAL A 197 -2.82 -5.58 -5.57
N THR A 198 -2.77 -4.64 -6.52
CA THR A 198 -1.98 -4.79 -7.74
C THR A 198 -0.48 -4.84 -7.44
N MET A 199 -0.03 -4.05 -6.47
CA MET A 199 1.34 -4.02 -6.02
C MET A 199 1.74 -5.33 -5.31
N LEU A 200 0.89 -5.85 -4.40
CA LEU A 200 1.24 -6.95 -3.51
C LEU A 200 0.86 -8.35 -4.03
N ARG A 201 0.15 -8.45 -5.15
CA ARG A 201 -0.36 -9.75 -5.64
C ARG A 201 0.73 -10.78 -5.87
N LYS A 202 1.92 -10.37 -6.32
CA LYS A 202 3.02 -11.32 -6.64
C LYS A 202 3.61 -11.88 -5.35
N GLU A 203 3.84 -11.01 -4.38
CA GLU A 203 4.36 -11.33 -3.06
C GLU A 203 3.39 -12.21 -2.27
N LEU A 204 2.08 -11.91 -2.32
CA LEU A 204 1.05 -12.76 -1.70
C LEU A 204 1.05 -14.17 -2.29
N VAL A 205 1.04 -14.28 -3.62
CA VAL A 205 1.07 -15.59 -4.30
C VAL A 205 2.34 -16.37 -3.91
N ILE A 206 3.50 -15.74 -3.94
CA ILE A 206 4.76 -16.37 -3.52
C ILE A 206 4.69 -16.81 -2.05
N GLY A 207 4.16 -15.95 -1.17
CA GLY A 207 4.01 -16.24 0.26
C GLY A 207 3.14 -17.48 0.53
N PHE A 208 1.95 -17.55 -0.07
CA PHE A 208 1.07 -18.72 0.09
C PHE A 208 1.66 -20.00 -0.51
N VAL A 209 2.34 -19.90 -1.67
CA VAL A 209 3.04 -21.05 -2.26
C VAL A 209 4.15 -21.53 -1.34
N VAL A 210 5.04 -20.64 -0.89
CA VAL A 210 6.15 -21.00 0.01
C VAL A 210 5.62 -21.55 1.33
N ALA A 211 4.56 -20.98 1.91
CA ALA A 211 3.93 -21.48 3.12
C ALA A 211 3.34 -22.89 2.94
N GLY A 212 2.67 -23.15 1.81
CA GLY A 212 2.15 -24.48 1.48
C GLY A 212 3.25 -25.53 1.37
N PHE A 213 4.36 -25.21 0.69
CA PHE A 213 5.55 -26.08 0.62
C PHE A 213 6.23 -26.22 1.98
N ALA A 214 6.33 -25.16 2.78
CA ALA A 214 6.89 -25.23 4.13
C ALA A 214 6.04 -26.10 5.08
N SER A 215 4.72 -26.10 4.90
CA SER A 215 3.77 -26.89 5.70
C SER A 215 3.81 -28.38 5.34
N VAL A 216 3.88 -28.71 4.05
CA VAL A 216 3.74 -30.09 3.55
C VAL A 216 5.09 -30.76 3.26
N ALA A 217 6.03 -30.04 2.64
CA ALA A 217 7.28 -30.61 2.15
C ALA A 217 8.42 -30.59 3.17
N VAL A 218 8.38 -29.69 4.17
CA VAL A 218 9.41 -29.60 5.22
C VAL A 218 8.97 -30.43 6.43
N PRO A 219 9.65 -31.56 6.74
CA PRO A 219 9.30 -32.37 7.89
C PRO A 219 9.44 -31.60 9.20
N THR A 220 8.58 -31.90 10.17
CA THR A 220 8.66 -31.31 11.52
C THR A 220 9.99 -31.57 12.22
N SER A 221 10.75 -32.61 11.84
CA SER A 221 12.10 -32.86 12.33
C SER A 221 13.10 -31.77 11.91
N VAL A 222 12.94 -31.16 10.73
CA VAL A 222 13.80 -30.06 10.26
C VAL A 222 13.55 -28.83 11.13
N TRP A 223 12.29 -28.50 11.38
CA TRP A 223 11.93 -27.41 12.29
C TRP A 223 12.45 -27.65 13.71
N ARG A 224 12.31 -28.87 14.24
CA ARG A 224 12.84 -29.25 15.57
C ARG A 224 14.36 -29.31 15.66
N ALA A 225 15.06 -29.45 14.54
CA ALA A 225 16.52 -29.38 14.50
C ALA A 225 17.01 -27.94 14.45
N LEU A 226 16.23 -27.04 13.84
CA LEU A 226 16.55 -25.63 13.71
C LEU A 226 16.17 -24.82 14.96
N PHE A 227 15.18 -25.29 15.72
CA PHE A 227 14.67 -24.65 16.93
C PHE A 227 14.71 -25.62 18.13
N LEU A 228 15.20 -25.16 19.28
CA LEU A 228 15.16 -25.94 20.51
C LEU A 228 13.69 -26.11 20.92
N THR A 229 13.18 -27.34 20.83
CA THR A 229 11.79 -27.67 21.18
C THR A 229 11.71 -28.32 22.56
N GLY A 230 10.74 -27.90 23.39
CA GLY A 230 10.38 -28.59 24.64
C GLY A 230 11.15 -28.22 25.92
N HIS A 231 11.88 -27.09 25.99
CA HIS A 231 12.82 -26.84 27.10
C HIS A 231 12.71 -25.42 27.69
N GLY A 232 11.58 -25.12 28.35
CA GLY A 232 11.42 -23.98 29.26
C GLY A 232 11.91 -22.62 28.71
N ILE A 233 12.48 -21.80 29.59
CA ILE A 233 12.94 -20.43 29.30
C ILE A 233 14.03 -20.40 28.20
N PHE A 234 14.88 -21.43 28.11
CA PHE A 234 15.98 -21.47 27.14
C PHE A 234 15.50 -21.67 25.71
N SER A 235 14.50 -22.54 25.50
CA SER A 235 13.85 -22.66 24.18
C SER A 235 13.14 -21.36 23.79
N ALA A 236 12.47 -20.69 24.73
CA ALA A 236 11.82 -19.41 24.44
C ALA A 236 12.84 -18.34 24.04
N LEU A 237 13.98 -18.25 24.74
CA LEU A 237 15.01 -17.25 24.47
C LEU A 237 15.69 -17.46 23.11
N GLU A 238 16.02 -18.70 22.76
CA GLU A 238 16.60 -19.02 21.45
C GLU A 238 15.61 -18.76 20.32
N ASN A 239 14.38 -19.25 20.43
CA ASN A 239 13.34 -19.07 19.42
C ASN A 239 13.00 -17.59 19.16
N VAL A 240 12.96 -16.78 20.22
CA VAL A 240 12.70 -15.33 20.13
C VAL A 240 13.83 -14.58 19.41
N ILE A 241 15.08 -15.05 19.52
CA ILE A 241 16.26 -14.50 18.83
C ILE A 241 16.29 -14.95 17.36
N VAL A 242 16.01 -16.23 17.11
CA VAL A 242 16.08 -16.85 15.79
C VAL A 242 14.88 -16.47 14.91
N GLY A 243 13.69 -16.30 15.50
CA GLY A 243 12.47 -15.92 14.78
C GLY A 243 12.67 -14.70 13.88
N PRO A 244 13.09 -13.54 14.39
CA PRO A 244 13.38 -12.38 13.56
C PRO A 244 14.45 -12.59 12.48
N VAL A 245 15.43 -13.47 12.72
CA VAL A 245 16.45 -13.82 11.71
C VAL A 245 15.83 -14.63 10.57
N LEU A 246 14.89 -15.52 10.88
CA LEU A 246 14.15 -16.25 9.86
C LEU A 246 13.29 -15.29 9.01
N ALA A 247 12.63 -14.32 9.63
CA ALA A 247 11.85 -13.29 8.92
C ALA A 247 12.74 -12.42 8.02
N PHE A 248 13.97 -12.12 8.46
CA PHE A 248 14.96 -11.40 7.63
C PHE A 248 15.26 -12.15 6.32
N ILE A 249 15.31 -13.49 6.37
CA ILE A 249 15.64 -14.37 5.23
C ILE A 249 14.39 -14.78 4.43
N SER A 250 13.18 -14.75 5.01
CA SER A 250 11.96 -15.19 4.33
C SER A 250 11.49 -14.22 3.24
N PHE A 251 11.90 -12.95 3.30
CA PHE A 251 11.49 -11.89 2.36
C PHE A 251 9.97 -11.66 2.28
N VAL A 252 9.20 -12.13 3.26
CA VAL A 252 7.74 -12.02 3.24
C VAL A 252 7.27 -10.80 4.06
N CYS A 253 6.19 -10.15 3.61
CA CYS A 253 5.56 -9.02 4.32
C CYS A 253 4.83 -9.47 5.60
N SER A 254 4.43 -8.53 6.47
CA SER A 254 3.76 -8.83 7.75
C SER A 254 2.58 -9.81 7.61
N VAL A 255 1.70 -9.57 6.64
CA VAL A 255 0.54 -10.44 6.38
C VAL A 255 0.97 -11.80 5.85
N GLY A 256 1.92 -11.84 4.92
CA GLY A 256 2.42 -13.10 4.36
C GLY A 256 3.28 -13.91 5.34
N ASN A 257 3.84 -13.28 6.38
CA ASN A 257 4.53 -13.97 7.46
C ASN A 257 3.53 -14.79 8.30
N VAL A 258 2.24 -14.43 8.39
CA VAL A 258 1.30 -15.17 9.25
C VAL A 258 1.12 -16.64 8.83
N PRO A 259 0.93 -16.99 7.55
CA PRO A 259 0.98 -18.38 7.10
C PRO A 259 2.25 -19.14 7.52
N LEU A 260 3.42 -18.51 7.38
CA LEU A 260 4.68 -19.12 7.78
C LEU A 260 4.78 -19.24 9.31
N ALA A 261 4.31 -18.24 10.06
CA ALA A 261 4.19 -18.26 11.51
C ALA A 261 3.33 -19.43 12.00
N ALA A 262 2.25 -19.75 11.29
CA ALA A 262 1.42 -20.92 11.55
C ALA A 262 2.17 -22.24 11.34
N ALA A 263 2.94 -22.35 10.24
CA ALA A 263 3.77 -23.53 9.99
C ALA A 263 4.87 -23.69 11.05
N LEU A 264 5.47 -22.57 11.48
CA LEU A 264 6.49 -22.53 12.54
C LEU A 264 5.93 -22.92 13.91
N TRP A 265 4.74 -22.43 14.26
CA TRP A 265 4.02 -22.84 15.47
C TRP A 265 3.77 -24.35 15.47
N LYS A 266 3.30 -24.91 14.34
CA LYS A 266 3.17 -26.36 14.14
C LYS A 266 4.50 -27.10 14.25
N GLY A 267 5.59 -26.48 13.82
CA GLY A 267 6.96 -26.98 13.95
C GLY A 267 7.43 -27.10 15.40
N GLY A 268 6.74 -26.47 16.36
CA GLY A 268 7.03 -26.54 17.78
C GLY A 268 7.83 -25.36 18.33
N ILE A 269 7.88 -24.23 17.61
CA ILE A 269 8.46 -22.98 18.13
C ILE A 269 7.66 -22.49 19.33
N SER A 270 8.33 -21.89 20.31
CA SER A 270 7.70 -21.23 21.45
C SER A 270 6.77 -20.09 21.04
N PHE A 271 5.77 -19.80 21.86
CA PHE A 271 4.76 -18.77 21.58
C PHE A 271 5.38 -17.40 21.28
N GLY A 272 6.32 -16.93 22.11
CA GLY A 272 7.02 -15.67 21.93
C GLY A 272 7.93 -15.64 20.72
N GLY A 273 8.47 -16.80 20.33
CA GLY A 273 9.28 -16.95 19.11
C GLY A 273 8.47 -16.73 17.84
N VAL A 274 7.24 -17.28 17.79
CA VAL A 274 6.30 -17.04 16.70
C VAL A 274 5.89 -15.57 16.65
N ILE A 275 5.58 -14.96 17.80
CA ILE A 275 5.25 -13.54 17.89
C ILE A 275 6.43 -12.65 17.44
N ALA A 276 7.65 -12.93 17.90
CA ALA A 276 8.85 -12.20 17.48
C ALA A 276 9.10 -12.33 15.96
N PHE A 277 8.83 -13.50 15.38
CA PHE A 277 8.88 -13.72 13.94
C PHE A 277 7.85 -12.87 13.18
N VAL A 278 6.61 -12.79 13.67
CA VAL A 278 5.55 -11.95 13.06
C VAL A 278 5.95 -10.48 13.08
N PHE A 279 6.48 -9.98 14.21
CA PHE A 279 6.93 -8.60 14.34
C PHE A 279 8.10 -8.20 13.44
N ALA A 280 8.88 -9.18 12.96
CA ALA A 280 10.13 -8.93 12.27
C ALA A 280 9.98 -8.61 10.77
N ASP A 281 8.78 -8.26 10.32
CA ASP A 281 8.51 -7.85 8.95
C ASP A 281 9.35 -6.62 8.50
N LEU A 282 9.59 -5.68 9.42
CA LEU A 282 10.42 -4.49 9.18
C LEU A 282 11.94 -4.80 9.13
N LEU A 283 12.34 -6.04 9.37
CA LEU A 283 13.72 -6.52 9.24
C LEU A 283 13.99 -7.26 7.94
N ALA A 284 13.02 -7.47 7.05
CA ALA A 284 13.28 -8.12 5.78
C ALA A 284 14.48 -7.47 5.05
N LEU A 285 15.38 -8.28 4.47
CA LEU A 285 16.61 -7.77 3.82
C LEU A 285 16.37 -6.60 2.84
N PRO A 286 15.32 -6.58 1.99
CA PRO A 286 15.06 -5.45 1.11
C PRO A 286 14.77 -4.15 1.86
N LEU A 287 14.10 -4.22 3.02
CA LEU A 287 13.84 -3.07 3.88
C LEU A 287 15.12 -2.58 4.53
N VAL A 288 15.98 -3.49 4.99
CA VAL A 288 17.30 -3.11 5.52
C VAL A 288 18.17 -2.42 4.47
N LEU A 289 18.12 -2.88 3.22
CA LEU A 289 18.77 -2.19 2.10
C LEU A 289 18.17 -0.80 1.83
N ILE A 290 16.86 -0.63 2.01
CA ILE A 290 16.18 0.66 1.93
C ILE A 290 16.62 1.59 3.08
N TYR A 291 16.70 1.09 4.32
CA TYR A 291 17.22 1.87 5.45
C TYR A 291 18.66 2.31 5.19
N ARG A 292 19.50 1.42 4.64
CA ARG A 292 20.88 1.77 4.23
C ARG A 292 20.88 2.88 3.19
N LYS A 293 19.97 2.83 2.21
CA LYS A 293 19.83 3.89 1.19
C LYS A 293 19.34 5.21 1.78
N PHE A 294 18.44 5.17 2.77
CA PHE A 294 17.84 6.39 3.36
C PHE A 294 18.74 7.05 4.41
N TYR A 295 19.25 6.26 5.35
CA TYR A 295 19.92 6.76 6.55
C TYR A 295 21.43 6.59 6.51
N GLY A 296 21.94 5.76 5.60
CA GLY A 296 23.35 5.38 5.49
C GLY A 296 23.65 4.06 6.22
N THR A 297 24.77 3.43 5.87
CA THR A 297 25.10 2.05 6.32
C THR A 297 25.22 1.93 7.84
N ARG A 298 25.90 2.87 8.52
CA ARG A 298 26.10 2.80 9.98
C ARG A 298 24.77 2.86 10.72
N LEU A 299 23.94 3.84 10.37
CA LEU A 299 22.64 4.05 11.01
C LEU A 299 21.67 2.91 10.67
N ALA A 300 21.69 2.39 9.44
CA ALA A 300 20.88 1.23 9.07
C ALA A 300 21.22 -0.03 9.87
N ILE A 301 22.52 -0.34 10.07
CA ILE A 301 22.94 -1.49 10.89
C ILE A 301 22.49 -1.29 12.34
N ARG A 302 22.71 -0.10 12.93
CA ARG A 302 22.25 0.21 14.29
C ARG A 302 20.73 0.07 14.42
N LEU A 303 19.98 0.61 13.47
CA LEU A 303 18.51 0.51 13.42
C LEU A 303 18.06 -0.94 13.35
N SER A 304 18.61 -1.74 12.43
CA SER A 304 18.28 -3.16 12.31
C SER A 304 18.59 -3.94 13.58
N LEU A 305 19.71 -3.67 14.25
CA LEU A 305 20.04 -4.31 15.53
C LEU A 305 19.07 -3.91 16.64
N VAL A 306 18.70 -2.63 16.72
CA VAL A 306 17.70 -2.15 17.69
C VAL A 306 16.34 -2.78 17.43
N PHE A 307 15.89 -2.82 16.18
CA PHE A 307 14.63 -3.43 15.79
C PHE A 307 14.63 -4.92 16.15
N TRP A 308 15.69 -5.64 15.78
CA TRP A 308 15.86 -7.05 16.12
C TRP A 308 15.79 -7.31 17.62
N ALA A 309 16.54 -6.55 18.42
CA ALA A 309 16.54 -6.69 19.87
C ALA A 309 15.17 -6.35 20.48
N THR A 310 14.52 -5.30 19.98
CA THR A 310 13.22 -4.84 20.49
C THR A 310 12.12 -5.85 20.18
N MET A 311 12.05 -6.35 18.94
CA MET A 311 11.08 -7.35 18.51
C MET A 311 11.26 -8.67 19.28
N SER A 312 12.52 -9.09 19.44
CA SER A 312 12.87 -10.27 20.23
C SER A 312 12.36 -10.08 21.67
N LEU A 313 12.82 -9.06 22.37
CA LEU A 313 12.47 -8.85 23.78
C LEU A 313 10.96 -8.60 23.97
N ALA A 314 10.27 -7.94 23.04
CA ALA A 314 8.81 -7.80 23.08
C ALA A 314 8.10 -9.16 22.96
N GLY A 315 8.55 -10.05 22.06
CA GLY A 315 8.04 -11.41 21.96
C GLY A 315 8.24 -12.21 23.26
N LEU A 316 9.43 -12.12 23.87
CA LEU A 316 9.73 -12.78 25.14
C LEU A 316 8.86 -12.26 26.29
N ILE A 317 8.70 -10.94 26.42
CA ILE A 317 7.85 -10.32 27.45
C ILE A 317 6.40 -10.75 27.24
N THR A 318 5.92 -10.77 25.99
CA THR A 318 4.56 -11.19 25.65
C THR A 318 4.32 -12.65 26.04
N GLU A 319 5.26 -13.55 25.74
CA GLU A 319 5.19 -14.93 26.20
C GLU A 319 5.17 -15.03 27.73
N GLY A 320 5.99 -14.27 28.43
CA GLY A 320 5.99 -14.22 29.89
C GLY A 320 4.62 -13.79 30.46
N ILE A 321 4.01 -12.74 29.92
CA ILE A 321 2.68 -12.26 30.32
C ILE A 321 1.63 -13.33 30.06
N PHE A 322 1.61 -13.92 28.86
CA PHE A 322 0.60 -14.91 28.49
C PHE A 322 0.76 -16.21 29.29
N THR A 323 1.99 -16.61 29.57
CA THR A 323 2.28 -17.79 30.41
C THR A 323 1.77 -17.58 31.82
N LEU A 324 2.01 -16.39 32.39
CA LEU A 324 1.56 -16.03 33.75
C LEU A 324 0.03 -15.98 33.86
N LEU A 325 -0.64 -15.56 32.80
CA LEU A 325 -2.11 -15.54 32.70
C LEU A 325 -2.72 -16.89 32.28
N GLY A 326 -1.90 -17.90 31.95
CA GLY A 326 -2.39 -19.19 31.43
C GLY A 326 -3.07 -19.08 30.06
N LEU A 327 -2.74 -18.05 29.28
CA LEU A 327 -3.33 -17.76 27.97
C LEU A 327 -2.53 -18.33 26.79
N VAL A 328 -1.35 -18.92 27.05
CA VAL A 328 -0.59 -19.61 25.98
C VAL A 328 -1.41 -20.81 25.49
N PRO A 329 -1.65 -20.94 24.17
CA PRO A 329 -2.41 -22.08 23.64
C PRO A 329 -1.74 -23.42 24.02
N GLY A 330 -2.41 -24.21 24.86
CA GLY A 330 -1.87 -25.46 25.43
C GLY A 330 -1.86 -26.66 24.47
N THR A 331 -2.49 -26.53 23.30
CA THR A 331 -2.57 -27.57 22.30
C THR A 331 -2.34 -26.99 20.91
N LEU A 332 -1.58 -27.71 20.09
CA LEU A 332 -1.56 -27.63 18.61
C LEU A 332 -2.93 -28.05 18.01
N THR A 333 -4.04 -27.73 18.70
CA THR A 333 -5.39 -28.06 18.29
C THR A 333 -5.81 -27.13 17.18
N GLY A 334 -5.65 -27.67 15.99
CA GLY A 334 -5.94 -27.02 14.74
C GLY A 334 -4.97 -27.58 13.73
N GLY A 335 -5.35 -28.69 13.08
CA GLY A 335 -5.02 -28.75 11.66
C GLY A 335 -5.43 -27.38 11.10
N ILE A 336 -4.59 -26.76 10.25
CA ILE A 336 -5.05 -25.60 9.47
C ILE A 336 -6.37 -26.08 8.92
N ALA A 337 -7.46 -25.45 9.36
CA ALA A 337 -8.76 -26.07 9.29
C ALA A 337 -8.94 -26.41 7.82
N THR A 338 -8.93 -27.70 7.49
CA THR A 338 -9.15 -28.18 6.13
C THR A 338 -10.64 -28.00 5.90
N VAL A 339 -11.05 -26.74 5.84
CA VAL A 339 -12.39 -26.33 5.52
C VAL A 339 -12.47 -26.45 4.02
N HIS A 340 -12.69 -27.69 3.59
CA HIS A 340 -13.24 -27.92 2.28
C HIS A 340 -14.53 -27.09 2.14
N PHE A 341 -14.75 -26.54 0.95
CA PHE A 341 -15.95 -25.78 0.58
C PHE A 341 -17.19 -26.28 1.31
N GLY A 342 -17.80 -25.42 2.12
CA GLY A 342 -18.98 -25.73 2.93
C GLY A 342 -19.74 -24.47 3.36
N LEU A 343 -20.94 -24.63 3.93
CA LEU A 343 -21.72 -23.50 4.46
C LEU A 343 -21.25 -23.13 5.87
N ASN A 344 -20.01 -22.65 5.96
CA ASN A 344 -19.41 -22.12 7.17
C ASN A 344 -19.26 -20.59 7.07
N TYR A 345 -18.84 -19.97 8.17
CA TYR A 345 -18.70 -18.52 8.23
C TYR A 345 -17.63 -17.99 7.26
N THR A 346 -16.51 -18.71 7.05
CA THR A 346 -15.45 -18.33 6.11
C THR A 346 -16.01 -18.19 4.70
N THR A 347 -16.74 -19.19 4.21
CA THR A 347 -17.38 -19.13 2.88
C THR A 347 -18.36 -17.97 2.75
N ILE A 348 -19.15 -17.68 3.79
CA ILE A 348 -20.10 -16.56 3.78
C ILE A 348 -19.34 -15.23 3.72
N LEU A 349 -18.30 -15.06 4.53
CA LEU A 349 -17.48 -13.85 4.55
C LEU A 349 -16.71 -13.67 3.24
N ASP A 350 -16.21 -14.76 2.63
CA ASP A 350 -15.53 -14.71 1.33
C ASP A 350 -16.49 -14.28 0.23
N VAL A 351 -17.73 -14.78 0.22
CA VAL A 351 -18.74 -14.33 -0.74
C VAL A 351 -19.04 -12.84 -0.56
N ILE A 352 -19.22 -12.38 0.67
CA ILE A 352 -19.43 -10.95 0.97
C ILE A 352 -18.22 -10.13 0.52
N ALA A 353 -17.00 -10.60 0.79
CA ALA A 353 -15.77 -9.93 0.42
C ALA A 353 -15.58 -9.87 -1.09
N VAL A 354 -15.86 -10.94 -1.83
CA VAL A 354 -15.80 -10.95 -3.30
C VAL A 354 -16.81 -9.96 -3.89
N ILE A 355 -18.03 -9.90 -3.33
CA ILE A 355 -19.04 -8.91 -3.74
C ILE A 355 -18.54 -7.49 -3.43
N ALA A 356 -18.03 -7.24 -2.22
CA ALA A 356 -17.50 -5.94 -1.82
C ALA A 356 -16.32 -5.51 -2.71
N PHE A 357 -15.40 -6.44 -2.99
CA PHE A 357 -14.28 -6.23 -3.91
C PHE A 357 -14.76 -5.92 -5.33
N GLY A 358 -15.79 -6.63 -5.82
CA GLY A 358 -16.44 -6.33 -7.09
C GLY A 358 -17.04 -4.93 -7.13
N CYS A 359 -17.68 -4.48 -6.04
CA CYS A 359 -18.18 -3.12 -5.91
C CYS A 359 -17.05 -2.08 -5.90
N LEU A 360 -15.96 -2.32 -5.16
CA LEU A 360 -14.78 -1.45 -5.16
C LEU A 360 -14.13 -1.39 -6.54
N TYR A 361 -13.98 -2.52 -7.22
CA TYR A 361 -13.45 -2.56 -8.58
C TYR A 361 -14.35 -1.80 -9.57
N TYR A 362 -15.68 -1.90 -9.41
CA TYR A 362 -16.63 -1.12 -10.20
C TYR A 362 -16.51 0.40 -9.94
N LEU A 363 -16.33 0.82 -8.69
CA LEU A 363 -16.10 2.23 -8.34
C LEU A 363 -14.77 2.75 -8.89
N TYR A 364 -13.73 1.93 -8.87
CA TYR A 364 -12.42 2.24 -9.44
C TYR A 364 -12.49 2.38 -10.96
N LYS A 365 -13.13 1.44 -11.65
CA LYS A 365 -13.25 1.46 -13.12
C LYS A 365 -14.07 2.65 -13.62
N ASN A 366 -15.06 3.09 -12.84
CA ASN A 366 -15.95 4.19 -13.20
C ASN A 366 -15.60 5.50 -12.46
N ALA A 367 -14.33 5.68 -12.07
CA ALA A 367 -13.94 6.81 -11.24
C ALA A 367 -14.31 8.17 -11.83
N SER A 368 -14.04 8.37 -13.12
CA SER A 368 -14.40 9.58 -13.85
C SER A 368 -15.90 9.89 -13.79
N LYS A 369 -16.76 8.87 -13.87
CA LYS A 369 -18.22 9.01 -13.77
C LYS A 369 -18.70 9.45 -12.38
N PHE A 370 -17.96 9.08 -11.34
CA PHE A 370 -18.30 9.42 -9.95
C PHE A 370 -17.60 10.69 -9.44
N GLY A 371 -16.86 11.38 -10.32
CA GLY A 371 -16.06 12.55 -9.96
C GLY A 371 -14.81 12.21 -9.13
N GLY A 372 -14.39 10.93 -9.14
CA GLY A 372 -13.13 10.46 -8.55
C GLY A 372 -12.00 10.40 -9.59
N GLY A 373 -10.76 10.29 -9.12
CA GLY A 373 -9.56 10.21 -9.97
C GLY A 373 -8.98 11.55 -10.43
N GLY A 374 -9.72 12.67 -10.29
CA GLY A 374 -9.18 14.01 -10.55
C GLY A 374 -8.10 14.41 -9.53
N GLY A 375 -6.94 14.87 -10.01
CA GLY A 375 -5.79 15.20 -9.14
C GLY A 375 -5.00 13.98 -8.64
N TYR A 376 -5.17 12.83 -9.29
CA TYR A 376 -4.37 11.63 -9.07
C TYR A 376 -3.72 11.17 -10.37
N ALA A 377 -2.51 10.62 -10.25
CA ALA A 377 -1.77 9.97 -11.31
C ALA A 377 -1.38 8.55 -10.87
N LYS A 378 -1.07 7.69 -11.85
CA LYS A 378 -0.53 6.36 -11.57
C LYS A 378 0.99 6.38 -11.72
N ASP A 379 1.68 5.86 -10.71
CA ASP A 379 3.11 5.60 -10.78
C ASP A 379 3.38 4.56 -11.89
N PRO A 380 4.16 4.90 -12.93
CA PRO A 380 4.36 4.01 -14.08
C PRO A 380 5.22 2.78 -13.77
N VAL A 381 5.96 2.79 -12.64
CA VAL A 381 6.84 1.69 -12.24
C VAL A 381 6.09 0.65 -11.43
N CYS A 382 5.26 1.06 -10.47
CA CYS A 382 4.56 0.13 -9.57
C CYS A 382 3.04 0.10 -9.74
N GLY A 383 2.46 1.04 -10.49
CA GLY A 383 1.01 1.17 -10.67
C GLY A 383 0.29 1.87 -9.51
N MET A 384 1.03 2.41 -8.53
CA MET A 384 0.43 3.00 -7.33
C MET A 384 -0.30 4.30 -7.65
N GLN A 385 -1.48 4.50 -7.08
CA GLN A 385 -2.20 5.75 -7.20
C GLN A 385 -1.56 6.82 -6.31
N VAL A 386 -1.22 7.98 -6.90
CA VAL A 386 -0.53 9.09 -6.24
C VAL A 386 -1.32 10.37 -6.44
N ARG A 387 -1.56 11.13 -5.37
CA ARG A 387 -2.10 12.49 -5.49
C ARG A 387 -1.03 13.40 -6.07
N THR A 388 -1.29 14.02 -7.21
CA THR A 388 -0.31 14.89 -7.90
C THR A 388 0.14 16.04 -7.00
N ALA A 389 -0.81 16.66 -6.28
CA ALA A 389 -0.54 17.78 -5.38
C ALA A 389 0.41 17.50 -4.20
N ASP A 390 0.59 16.23 -3.80
CA ASP A 390 1.42 15.85 -2.67
C ASP A 390 2.34 14.66 -3.02
N ALA A 391 2.68 14.49 -4.31
CA ALA A 391 3.48 13.36 -4.81
C ALA A 391 4.89 13.38 -4.18
N PRO A 392 5.41 12.24 -3.69
CA PRO A 392 6.76 12.17 -3.13
C PRO A 392 7.89 12.53 -4.11
N ALA A 393 7.72 12.20 -5.39
CA ALA A 393 8.62 12.57 -6.47
C ALA A 393 7.82 12.71 -7.78
N HIS A 394 8.35 13.47 -8.73
CA HIS A 394 7.84 13.62 -10.09
C HIS A 394 9.02 13.82 -11.04
N SER A 395 8.83 13.55 -12.33
CA SER A 395 9.77 13.92 -13.38
C SER A 395 9.04 14.11 -14.71
N THR A 396 9.54 15.01 -15.54
CA THR A 396 9.01 15.25 -16.87
C THR A 396 9.85 14.49 -17.89
N HIS A 397 9.23 13.61 -18.68
CA HIS A 397 9.90 12.88 -19.74
C HIS A 397 9.11 12.99 -21.04
N GLN A 398 9.75 13.47 -22.10
CA GLN A 398 9.12 13.72 -23.41
C GLN A 398 7.88 14.64 -23.33
N GLY A 399 7.94 15.68 -22.49
CA GLY A 399 6.82 16.63 -22.30
C GLY A 399 5.76 16.18 -21.29
N HIS A 400 5.70 14.88 -20.98
CA HIS A 400 4.72 14.36 -20.02
C HIS A 400 5.25 14.31 -18.59
N ASP A 401 4.43 14.76 -17.64
CA ASP A 401 4.71 14.66 -16.21
C ASP A 401 4.37 13.28 -15.66
N PHE A 402 5.35 12.63 -15.06
CA PHE A 402 5.21 11.37 -14.34
C PHE A 402 5.30 11.60 -12.83
N TYR A 403 4.39 10.99 -12.08
CA TYR A 403 4.34 11.13 -10.62
C TYR A 403 4.62 9.78 -9.95
N PHE A 404 5.47 9.78 -8.92
CA PHE A 404 5.97 8.55 -8.30
C PHE A 404 5.59 8.45 -6.83
N CYS A 405 5.23 7.24 -6.41
CA CYS A 405 4.85 6.94 -5.02
C CYS A 405 6.07 6.95 -4.08
N SER A 406 7.28 6.82 -4.63
CA SER A 406 8.52 6.81 -3.88
C SER A 406 9.70 7.20 -4.76
N ASP A 407 10.78 7.62 -4.11
CA ASP A 407 12.08 7.85 -4.78
C ASP A 407 12.60 6.60 -5.50
N LYS A 408 12.22 5.40 -5.06
CA LYS A 408 12.66 4.15 -5.69
C LYS A 408 12.01 3.98 -7.06
N CYS A 409 10.73 4.28 -7.18
CA CYS A 409 10.01 4.22 -8.45
C CYS A 409 10.52 5.29 -9.40
N HIS A 410 10.71 6.53 -8.91
CA HIS A 410 11.38 7.58 -9.69
C HIS A 410 12.76 7.13 -10.19
N ASP A 411 13.64 6.63 -9.31
CA ASP A 411 14.99 6.19 -9.71
C ASP A 411 14.97 5.03 -10.73
N ALA A 412 14.01 4.11 -10.59
CA ALA A 412 13.84 3.02 -11.53
C ALA A 412 13.35 3.51 -12.90
N PHE A 413 12.45 4.50 -12.90
CA PHE A 413 11.99 5.16 -14.12
C PHE A 413 13.14 5.89 -14.82
N GLU A 414 13.87 6.75 -14.11
CA GLU A 414 15.00 7.51 -14.67
C GLU A 414 16.12 6.61 -15.22
N ALA A 415 16.32 5.42 -14.64
CA ALA A 415 17.31 4.46 -15.12
C ALA A 415 16.93 3.84 -16.48
N GLU A 416 15.65 3.58 -16.71
CA GLU A 416 15.14 2.94 -17.95
C GLU A 416 13.77 3.52 -18.38
N PRO A 417 13.64 4.82 -18.74
CA PRO A 417 12.33 5.45 -18.95
C PRO A 417 11.50 4.76 -20.04
N ALA A 418 12.15 4.37 -21.14
CA ALA A 418 11.55 3.68 -22.28
C ALA A 418 10.81 2.38 -21.90
N LYS A 419 11.23 1.69 -20.84
CA LYS A 419 10.58 0.46 -20.34
C LYS A 419 9.21 0.73 -19.73
N TYR A 420 9.03 1.93 -19.18
CA TYR A 420 7.84 2.31 -18.43
C TYR A 420 6.93 3.24 -19.25
N THR A 421 7.45 3.93 -20.26
CA THR A 421 6.69 4.78 -21.17
C THR A 421 6.10 4.02 -22.37
N GLY A 422 6.61 2.82 -22.68
CA GLY A 422 6.22 2.00 -23.85
C GLY A 422 4.78 1.46 -23.90
N GLY A 423 3.88 1.92 -23.03
CA GLY A 423 2.46 1.56 -23.02
C GLY A 423 1.52 2.68 -22.56
N GLN A 424 2.00 3.91 -22.41
CA GLN A 424 1.22 5.08 -22.02
C GLN A 424 1.45 6.22 -23.03
N SER A 425 1.03 5.99 -24.27
CA SER A 425 0.65 7.08 -25.16
C SER A 425 -0.87 7.09 -25.21
N ALA A 426 -1.48 8.23 -24.89
CA ALA A 426 -2.92 8.50 -24.87
C ALA A 426 -3.72 8.00 -23.64
N HIS A 427 -3.55 8.66 -22.50
CA HIS A 427 -4.71 9.18 -21.76
C HIS A 427 -4.29 10.30 -20.80
N ASP A 428 -4.88 11.47 -21.03
CA ASP A 428 -4.97 12.64 -20.15
C ASP A 428 -3.68 13.39 -19.80
N THR A 429 -3.01 13.90 -20.83
CA THR A 429 -2.43 15.26 -20.75
C THR A 429 -2.91 16.02 -21.97
N SER A 430 -3.91 16.88 -21.77
CA SER A 430 -4.19 17.98 -22.68
C SER A 430 -2.99 18.93 -22.61
N GLU A 431 -1.95 18.68 -23.41
CA GLU A 431 -0.83 19.60 -23.58
C GLU A 431 -1.26 20.78 -24.46
N MET A 432 -1.18 21.96 -23.86
CA MET A 432 -1.37 23.26 -24.48
C MET A 432 0.03 23.79 -24.86
N THR A 433 0.37 23.74 -26.14
CA THR A 433 1.54 24.47 -26.67
C THR A 433 1.15 25.92 -26.94
N GLY A 434 1.69 26.83 -26.12
CA GLY A 434 1.60 28.26 -26.38
C GLY A 434 2.61 28.68 -27.45
N HIS A 435 2.11 29.15 -28.59
CA HIS A 435 2.81 30.14 -29.40
C HIS A 435 2.22 31.52 -29.13
N ALA A 436 3.11 32.48 -28.93
CA ALA A 436 2.82 33.87 -28.64
C ALA A 436 2.10 34.58 -29.80
N GLU A 437 1.06 35.36 -29.49
CA GLU A 437 0.95 36.82 -29.72
C GLU A 437 -0.51 37.33 -29.64
N THR A 438 -0.69 38.41 -28.88
CA THR A 438 -1.71 39.48 -28.96
C THR A 438 -3.24 39.20 -28.94
N GLY A 439 -3.89 39.62 -27.84
CA GLY A 439 -5.20 40.32 -27.83
C GLY A 439 -6.50 39.50 -28.07
N PRO A 440 -7.66 39.85 -27.46
CA PRO A 440 -8.81 38.94 -27.37
C PRO A 440 -9.89 39.19 -28.44
N GLU A 441 -10.33 38.13 -29.12
CA GLU A 441 -11.69 38.03 -29.68
C GLU A 441 -12.32 36.71 -29.24
N ALA A 442 -13.54 36.78 -28.70
CA ALA A 442 -14.28 35.62 -28.22
C ALA A 442 -14.75 34.76 -29.41
N SER A 443 -14.20 33.54 -29.56
CA SER A 443 -14.67 32.57 -30.55
C SER A 443 -16.04 32.04 -30.14
N ALA A 444 -17.00 32.09 -31.06
CA ALA A 444 -18.33 31.53 -30.87
C ALA A 444 -18.24 30.00 -30.97
N THR A 445 -18.55 29.28 -29.88
CA THR A 445 -18.58 27.81 -29.88
C THR A 445 -19.74 27.29 -30.74
N VAL A 446 -19.51 26.25 -31.54
CA VAL A 446 -20.51 25.53 -32.35
C VAL A 446 -20.92 24.23 -31.65
N ARG A 447 -22.05 23.64 -32.02
CA ARG A 447 -22.58 22.43 -31.37
C ARG A 447 -22.40 21.20 -32.25
N ASP A 448 -21.78 20.15 -31.71
CA ASP A 448 -21.68 18.84 -32.36
C ASP A 448 -23.09 18.23 -32.55
N PRO A 449 -23.48 17.88 -33.79
CA PRO A 449 -24.83 17.38 -34.09
C PRO A 449 -25.09 15.94 -33.63
N VAL A 450 -24.05 15.16 -33.32
CA VAL A 450 -24.17 13.76 -32.87
C VAL A 450 -24.38 13.69 -31.36
N CYS A 451 -23.55 14.38 -30.58
CA CYS A 451 -23.59 14.29 -29.11
C CYS A 451 -24.14 15.54 -28.40
N GLY A 452 -24.22 16.69 -29.10
CA GLY A 452 -24.69 17.95 -28.53
C GLY A 452 -23.65 18.74 -27.73
N MET A 453 -22.38 18.34 -27.78
CA MET A 453 -21.28 19.05 -27.11
C MET A 453 -20.99 20.38 -27.80
N ASN A 454 -20.82 21.46 -27.04
CA ASN A 454 -20.34 22.74 -27.58
C ASN A 454 -18.83 22.68 -27.71
N ILE A 455 -18.31 23.00 -28.90
CA ILE A 455 -16.91 22.89 -29.27
C ILE A 455 -16.45 24.18 -29.95
N ASP A 456 -15.18 24.52 -29.79
CA ASP A 456 -14.56 25.57 -30.60
C ASP A 456 -14.27 25.00 -32.01
N PRO A 457 -14.78 25.60 -33.10
CA PRO A 457 -14.48 25.20 -34.47
C PRO A 457 -12.99 25.08 -34.77
N HIS A 458 -12.15 25.90 -34.13
CA HIS A 458 -10.70 25.95 -34.37
C HIS A 458 -9.93 24.81 -33.71
N THR A 459 -10.56 24.08 -32.79
CA THR A 459 -9.95 22.95 -32.06
C THR A 459 -10.79 21.66 -32.16
N ALA A 460 -11.73 21.58 -33.11
CA ALA A 460 -12.59 20.42 -33.27
C ALA A 460 -11.78 19.17 -33.67
N ALA A 461 -12.12 18.02 -33.10
CA ALA A 461 -11.44 16.75 -33.38
C ALA A 461 -11.73 16.24 -34.80
N GLY A 462 -12.87 16.62 -35.39
CA GLY A 462 -13.20 16.32 -36.79
C GLY A 462 -14.06 17.41 -37.42
N HIS A 463 -14.07 17.45 -38.75
CA HIS A 463 -14.83 18.41 -39.57
C HIS A 463 -15.37 17.74 -40.83
N ALA A 464 -16.63 18.00 -41.17
CA ALA A 464 -17.25 17.53 -42.42
C ALA A 464 -18.22 18.57 -42.98
N THR A 465 -18.22 18.72 -44.31
CA THR A 465 -19.17 19.58 -45.03
C THR A 465 -20.30 18.73 -45.62
N HIS A 466 -21.55 19.12 -45.36
CA HIS A 466 -22.74 18.48 -45.93
C HIS A 466 -23.76 19.54 -46.33
N ASP A 467 -24.27 19.49 -47.57
CA ASP A 467 -25.17 20.50 -48.16
C ASP A 467 -24.64 21.95 -48.04
N ASP A 468 -23.35 22.16 -48.33
CA ASP A 468 -22.64 23.44 -48.20
C ASP A 468 -22.66 24.05 -46.78
N VAL A 469 -22.93 23.22 -45.76
CA VAL A 469 -22.83 23.57 -44.34
C VAL A 469 -21.72 22.78 -43.68
N ASP A 470 -20.84 23.49 -42.99
CA ASP A 470 -19.75 22.91 -42.21
C ASP A 470 -20.24 22.44 -40.83
N TYR A 471 -19.84 21.22 -40.45
CA TYR A 471 -20.11 20.62 -39.16
C TYR A 471 -18.80 20.23 -38.48
N TRP A 472 -18.72 20.51 -37.18
CA TRP A 472 -17.56 20.22 -36.34
C TRP A 472 -17.94 19.15 -35.30
N PHE A 473 -16.97 18.30 -34.94
CA PHE A 473 -17.19 17.15 -34.07
C PHE A 473 -16.22 17.11 -32.89
N CYS A 474 -16.70 16.69 -31.73
CA CYS A 474 -15.92 16.61 -30.50
C CYS A 474 -14.97 15.39 -30.45
N SER A 475 -15.17 14.41 -31.33
CA SER A 475 -14.33 13.21 -31.44
C SER A 475 -14.40 12.62 -32.85
N ASP A 476 -13.39 11.81 -33.20
CA ASP A 476 -13.38 11.01 -34.44
C ASP A 476 -14.60 10.08 -34.54
N GLY A 477 -15.08 9.57 -33.41
CA GLY A 477 -16.29 8.73 -33.35
C GLY A 477 -17.53 9.49 -33.81
N CYS A 478 -17.74 10.70 -33.29
CA CYS A 478 -18.87 11.56 -33.71
C CYS A 478 -18.75 11.96 -35.20
N HIS A 479 -17.55 12.24 -35.69
CA HIS A 479 -17.34 12.51 -37.11
C HIS A 479 -17.68 11.29 -38.00
N GLN A 480 -17.18 10.10 -37.63
CA GLN A 480 -17.46 8.87 -38.36
C GLN A 480 -18.95 8.51 -38.36
N ASP A 481 -19.61 8.64 -37.21
CA ASP A 481 -21.05 8.40 -37.07
C ASP A 481 -21.87 9.36 -37.95
N PHE A 482 -21.48 10.65 -38.01
CA PHE A 482 -22.15 11.63 -38.85
C PHE A 482 -21.94 11.36 -40.34
N VAL A 483 -20.70 11.07 -40.78
CA VAL A 483 -20.41 10.76 -42.19
C VAL A 483 -21.12 9.48 -42.65
N ALA A 484 -21.32 8.51 -41.76
CA ALA A 484 -22.01 7.27 -42.06
C ALA A 484 -23.52 7.46 -42.32
N ASP A 485 -24.19 8.36 -41.62
CA ASP A 485 -25.61 8.68 -41.80
C ASP A 485 -25.96 10.11 -41.36
N PRO A 486 -25.66 11.14 -42.19
CA PRO A 486 -25.89 12.54 -41.83
C PRO A 486 -27.38 12.87 -41.58
N ALA A 487 -28.28 12.26 -42.36
CA ALA A 487 -29.71 12.52 -42.31
C ALA A 487 -30.32 12.19 -40.94
N ARG A 488 -29.79 11.18 -40.25
CA ARG A 488 -30.18 10.79 -38.89
C ARG A 488 -30.00 11.91 -37.87
N TYR A 489 -28.93 12.68 -37.98
CA TYR A 489 -28.58 13.72 -37.00
C TYR A 489 -29.16 15.08 -37.36
N LEU A 490 -29.30 15.36 -38.67
CA LEU A 490 -29.86 16.61 -39.19
C LEU A 490 -31.40 16.67 -39.11
N SER A 491 -32.07 15.51 -39.07
CA SER A 491 -33.54 15.44 -38.93
C SER A 491 -34.06 15.91 -37.56
N SER A 492 -33.21 16.00 -36.54
CA SER A 492 -33.59 16.50 -35.21
C SER A 492 -33.75 18.02 -35.12
N LYS A 493 -33.29 18.79 -36.13
CA LYS A 493 -33.26 20.26 -36.10
C LYS A 493 -34.49 20.96 -36.73
N LYS A 494 -35.48 20.22 -37.24
CA LYS A 494 -36.69 20.81 -37.86
C LYS A 494 -37.88 21.06 -36.91
N ALA A 495 -37.72 20.85 -35.60
CA ALA A 495 -38.77 21.08 -34.60
C ALA A 495 -38.32 22.09 -33.51
N GLY A 496 -37.99 23.32 -33.91
CA GLY A 496 -37.56 24.35 -32.95
C GLY A 496 -37.38 25.77 -33.49
N SER A 497 -38.07 26.16 -34.57
CA SER A 497 -38.22 27.56 -34.96
C SER A 497 -39.37 27.74 -35.95
N ALA A 498 -40.60 27.80 -35.42
CA ALA A 498 -41.74 28.53 -35.97
C ALA A 498 -42.73 28.75 -34.82
#